data_AF-A0A8C9FRW6-F1
#
_entry.id   AF-A0A8C9FRW6-F1
#
_cell.length_a   1.000
_cell.length_b   1.000
_cell.length_c   1.000
_cell.angle_alpha   90.00
_cell.angle_beta   90.00
_cell.angle_gamma   90.00
#
_symmetry.space_group_name_H-M   'P 1'
#
loop_
_entity.id
_entity.type
_entity.pdbx_description
1 polymer ?
#
loop_
_entity_poly.entity_id
_entity_poly.type
_entity_poly.pdbx_seq_one_letter_code
_entity_poly.pdbx_strand_id
1 'polypeptide(L)'
;MGDKPIWEQIGSSFVQHYYQLFDADRTQLGAIYDSSSRAKQLLLKNSLLPFQKIQHSITAQDHQPTPDSCILSMVVGQLKADDDQVLGFQQTFLLKNIQGAWVCTNEVFRLALHNV
;
A
#
# COMPACT_ATOMS: atom_id res chain seq x y z
N MET A 1 -24.85 -13.87 3.59
CA MET A 1 -23.78 -12.94 3.14
C MET A 1 -23.09 -13.63 2.00
N GLY A 2 -23.13 -13.08 0.78
CA GLY A 2 -22.43 -13.67 -0.36
C GLY A 2 -20.92 -13.57 -0.17
N ASP A 3 -20.18 -14.48 -0.78
CA ASP A 3 -18.72 -14.44 -0.78
C ASP A 3 -18.23 -13.11 -1.36
N LYS A 4 -17.18 -12.55 -0.74
CA LYS A 4 -16.56 -11.31 -1.23
C LYS A 4 -16.10 -11.50 -2.68
N PRO A 5 -16.26 -10.50 -3.56
CA PRO A 5 -15.74 -10.60 -4.91
C PRO A 5 -14.23 -10.84 -4.96
N ILE A 6 -13.76 -11.52 -6.01
CA ILE A 6 -12.35 -11.93 -6.13
C ILE A 6 -11.36 -10.75 -6.05
N TRP A 7 -11.70 -9.60 -6.63
CA TRP A 7 -10.86 -8.40 -6.57
C TRP A 7 -10.73 -7.84 -5.14
N GLU A 8 -11.79 -7.96 -4.34
CA GLU A 8 -11.77 -7.53 -2.93
C GLU A 8 -10.87 -8.45 -2.12
N GLN A 9 -10.93 -9.77 -2.35
CA GLN A 9 -10.06 -10.75 -1.68
C GLN A 9 -8.58 -10.50 -2.00
N ILE A 10 -8.26 -10.27 -3.28
CA ILE A 10 -6.88 -10.00 -3.73
C ILE A 10 -6.40 -8.65 -3.20
N GLY A 11 -7.22 -7.60 -3.34
CA GLY A 11 -6.88 -6.25 -2.88
C GLY A 11 -6.63 -6.21 -1.37
N SER A 12 -7.51 -6.81 -0.57
CA SER A 12 -7.36 -6.86 0.88
C SER A 12 -6.13 -7.68 1.31
N SER A 13 -5.87 -8.81 0.64
CA SER A 13 -4.67 -9.62 0.91
C SER A 13 -3.39 -8.84 0.60
N PHE A 14 -3.36 -8.12 -0.53
CA PHE A 14 -2.23 -7.27 -0.88
C PHE A 14 -2.01 -6.16 0.14
N VAL A 15 -3.06 -5.43 0.53
CA VAL A 15 -2.98 -4.35 1.51
C VAL A 15 -2.44 -4.86 2.85
N GLN A 16 -2.97 -5.99 3.33
CA GLN A 16 -2.48 -6.61 4.56
C GLN A 16 -0.99 -6.96 4.44
N HIS A 17 -0.58 -7.60 3.35
CA HIS A 17 0.81 -7.99 3.13
C HIS A 17 1.76 -6.78 3.02
N TYR A 18 1.34 -5.73 2.30
CA TYR A 18 2.08 -4.49 2.14
C TYR A 18 2.41 -3.87 3.50
N TYR A 19 1.42 -3.61 4.36
CA TYR A 19 1.66 -2.93 5.64
C TYR A 19 2.38 -3.82 6.65
N GLN A 20 2.15 -5.14 6.63
CA GLN A 20 2.95 -6.08 7.42
C GLN A 20 4.44 -6.01 7.07
N LEU A 21 4.77 -5.99 5.78
CA LEU A 21 6.15 -5.83 5.33
C LEU A 21 6.69 -4.44 5.67
N PHE A 22 5.89 -3.39 5.48
CA PHE A 22 6.32 -2.01 5.73
C PHE A 22 6.68 -1.79 7.20
N ASP A 23 5.85 -2.28 8.12
CA ASP A 23 6.01 -2.10 9.57
C ASP A 23 7.14 -2.99 10.14
N ALA A 24 7.37 -4.17 9.53
CA ALA A 24 8.39 -5.10 10.00
C ALA A 24 9.77 -4.88 9.35
N ASP A 25 9.83 -4.84 8.02
CA ASP A 25 11.07 -4.70 7.25
C ASP A 25 10.80 -4.13 5.85
N ARG A 26 10.86 -2.79 5.76
CA ARG A 26 10.66 -2.04 4.52
C ARG A 26 11.63 -2.40 3.39
N THR A 27 12.76 -3.06 3.69
CA THR A 27 13.72 -3.48 2.65
C THR A 27 13.15 -4.58 1.75
N GLN A 28 12.19 -5.36 2.26
CA GLN A 28 11.55 -6.45 1.54
C GLN A 28 10.41 -6.00 0.64
N LEU A 29 9.94 -4.76 0.78
CA LEU A 29 8.88 -4.20 -0.07
C LEU A 29 9.27 -4.23 -1.56
N GLY A 30 10.56 -4.32 -1.90
CA GLY A 30 11.03 -4.53 -3.27
C GLY A 30 10.35 -5.69 -4.02
N ALA A 31 9.94 -6.75 -3.32
CA ALA A 31 9.38 -7.96 -3.91
C ALA A 31 7.94 -7.79 -4.43
N ILE A 32 7.19 -6.82 -3.91
CA ILE A 32 5.76 -6.63 -4.25
C ILE A 32 5.54 -5.62 -5.39
N TYR A 33 6.61 -5.06 -5.96
CA TYR A 33 6.56 -4.16 -7.11
C TYR A 33 7.14 -4.81 -8.35
N ASP A 34 6.58 -4.44 -9.50
CA ASP A 34 7.18 -4.81 -10.77
C ASP A 34 8.54 -4.11 -10.96
N SER A 35 9.49 -4.84 -11.56
CA SER A 35 10.85 -4.37 -11.82
C SER A 35 10.92 -3.13 -12.71
N SER A 36 9.94 -2.94 -13.59
CA SER A 36 9.83 -1.78 -14.49
C SER A 36 8.91 -0.68 -13.97
N SER A 37 8.29 -0.87 -12.79
CA SER A 37 7.34 0.09 -12.25
C SER A 37 8.00 1.38 -11.78
N ARG A 38 7.31 2.51 -12.00
CA ARG A 38 7.68 3.80 -11.37
C ARG A 38 7.62 3.71 -9.84
N ALA A 39 6.83 2.79 -9.31
CA ALA A 39 6.72 2.53 -7.88
C ALA A 39 8.01 1.93 -7.28
N LYS A 40 8.80 1.16 -8.04
CA LYS A 40 10.14 0.72 -7.60
C LYS A 40 11.14 1.86 -7.44
N GLN A 41 10.97 2.97 -8.17
CA GLN A 41 11.77 4.18 -7.95
C GLN A 41 11.37 4.90 -6.65
N LEU A 42 10.14 4.70 -6.15
CA LEU A 42 9.64 5.24 -4.88
C LEU A 42 10.22 4.48 -3.68
N LEU A 43 10.47 3.18 -3.81
CA LEU A 43 11.13 2.38 -2.77
C LEU A 43 12.50 2.92 -2.34
N LEU A 44 13.28 3.41 -3.30
CA LEU A 44 14.57 4.07 -3.02
C LEU A 44 14.41 5.34 -2.17
N LYS A 45 13.23 5.97 -2.21
CA LYS A 45 12.88 7.11 -1.34
C LYS A 45 12.36 6.64 0.02
N ASN A 46 11.67 5.51 0.10
CA ASN A 46 11.21 4.94 1.38
C ASN A 46 12.38 4.52 2.28
N SER A 47 13.51 4.08 1.72
CA SER A 47 14.75 3.85 2.48
C SER A 47 15.36 5.12 3.11
N LEU A 48 14.95 6.32 2.67
CA LEU A 48 15.42 7.61 3.18
C LEU A 48 14.51 8.21 4.26
N LEU A 49 13.41 7.55 4.62
CA LEU A 49 12.50 8.08 5.64
C LEU A 49 13.15 7.98 7.03
N PRO A 50 13.23 9.09 7.78
CA PRO A 50 14.05 9.20 8.99
C PRO A 50 13.33 8.69 10.26
N PHE A 51 12.71 7.51 10.18
CA PHE A 51 12.11 6.83 11.34
C PHE A 51 12.76 5.47 11.57
N GLN A 52 12.74 4.99 12.82
CA GLN A 52 13.23 3.65 13.16
C GLN A 52 12.11 2.61 13.15
N LYS A 53 10.93 2.99 13.64
CA LYS A 53 9.73 2.16 13.71
C LYS A 53 8.55 2.92 13.14
N ILE A 54 7.66 2.19 12.50
CA ILE A 54 6.38 2.71 12.04
C ILE A 54 5.32 1.64 12.25
N GLN A 55 4.10 2.07 12.55
CA GLN A 55 2.95 1.20 12.66
C GLN A 55 1.78 1.82 11.90
N HIS A 56 1.16 1.04 11.02
CA HIS A 56 -0.05 1.44 10.32
C HIS A 56 -1.30 0.78 10.92
N SER A 57 -2.41 1.53 10.94
CA SER A 57 -3.74 1.05 11.31
C SER A 57 -4.72 1.42 10.21
N ILE A 58 -5.30 0.40 9.58
CA ILE A 58 -6.21 0.58 8.44
C ILE A 58 -7.62 0.86 8.96
N THR A 59 -8.16 2.02 8.61
CA THR A 59 -9.53 2.41 8.98
C THR A 59 -10.52 1.92 7.93
N ALA A 60 -10.20 2.10 6.65
CA ALA A 60 -11.02 1.66 5.53
C ALA A 60 -10.14 1.29 4.34
N GLN A 61 -10.63 0.35 3.54
CA GLN A 61 -10.03 -0.01 2.26
C GLN A 61 -11.13 -0.37 1.27
N ASP A 62 -11.00 0.14 0.05
CA ASP A 62 -11.93 -0.09 -1.04
C ASP A 62 -11.18 -0.64 -2.25
N HIS A 63 -11.79 -1.61 -2.93
CA HIS A 63 -11.16 -2.31 -4.06
C HIS A 63 -12.10 -2.36 -5.25
N GLN A 64 -11.60 -1.99 -6.43
CA GLN A 64 -12.35 -2.07 -7.68
C GLN A 64 -11.53 -2.73 -8.79
N PRO A 65 -12.14 -3.58 -9.63
CA PRO A 65 -11.51 -4.01 -10.86
C PRO A 65 -11.48 -2.85 -11.86
N THR A 66 -10.43 -2.76 -12.67
CA THR A 66 -10.35 -1.83 -13.80
C THR A 66 -10.66 -2.57 -15.12
N PRO A 67 -11.04 -1.84 -16.19
CA PRO A 67 -11.25 -2.45 -17.51
C PRO A 67 -10.03 -3.24 -18.03
N ASP A 68 -8.82 -2.83 -17.65
CA ASP A 68 -7.56 -3.45 -18.07
C ASP A 68 -7.13 -4.64 -17.19
N SER A 69 -8.08 -5.28 -16.49
CA SER A 69 -7.83 -6.41 -15.58
C SER A 69 -6.82 -6.09 -14.46
N CYS A 70 -6.78 -4.83 -14.02
CA CYS A 70 -6.04 -4.42 -12.83
C CYS A 70 -7.01 -4.33 -11.63
N ILE A 71 -6.44 -4.17 -10.43
CA ILE A 71 -7.22 -3.88 -9.23
C ILE A 71 -6.74 -2.53 -8.68
N LEU A 72 -7.66 -1.58 -8.57
CA LEU A 72 -7.45 -0.32 -7.87
C LEU A 72 -7.82 -0.50 -6.41
N SER A 73 -6.88 -0.23 -5.51
CA SER A 73 -7.08 -0.29 -4.07
C SER A 73 -6.87 1.10 -3.47
N MET A 74 -7.85 1.62 -2.76
CA MET A 74 -7.74 2.86 -1.98
C MET A 74 -7.76 2.51 -0.50
N VAL A 75 -6.86 3.11 0.27
CA VAL A 75 -6.69 2.86 1.70
C VAL A 75 -6.73 4.18 2.43
N VAL A 76 -7.49 4.22 3.52
CA VAL A 76 -7.48 5.32 4.49
C VAL A 76 -7.15 4.73 5.85
N GLY A 77 -6.23 5.37 6.55
CA GLY A 77 -5.79 4.87 7.85
C GLY A 77 -5.06 5.91 8.66
N GLN A 78 -4.45 5.42 9.73
CA GLN A 78 -3.58 6.16 10.62
C GLN A 78 -2.22 5.49 10.69
N LEU A 79 -1.17 6.28 10.89
CA LEU A 79 0.16 5.78 11.14
C LEU A 79 0.80 6.50 12.32
N LYS A 80 1.71 5.79 12.99
CA LYS A 80 2.59 6.36 14.02
C LYS A 80 4.03 5.99 13.69
N ALA A 81 4.87 6.99 13.52
CA ALA A 81 6.32 6.80 13.37
C ALA A 81 6.98 7.09 14.72
N ASP A 82 7.82 6.17 15.21
CA ASP A 82 8.51 6.27 16.49
C ASP A 82 7.59 6.73 17.64
N ASP A 83 7.93 7.84 18.30
CA ASP A 83 7.16 8.46 19.38
C ASP A 83 6.37 9.71 18.92
N ASP A 84 6.29 9.94 17.61
CA ASP A 84 5.56 11.08 17.04
C ASP A 84 4.04 10.91 17.22
N GLN A 85 3.31 12.01 16.95
CA GLN A 85 1.85 12.01 16.92
C GLN A 85 1.30 11.04 15.86
N VAL A 86 0.11 10.49 16.14
CA VAL A 86 -0.62 9.67 15.16
C VAL A 86 -1.11 10.58 14.04
N LEU A 87 -0.78 10.24 12.80
CA LEU A 87 -1.19 11.00 11.61
C LEU A 87 -2.14 10.17 10.77
N GLY A 88 -3.17 10.81 10.21
CA GLY A 88 -3.97 10.20 9.16
C GLY A 88 -3.17 10.09 7.87
N PHE A 89 -3.51 9.11 7.03
CA PHE A 89 -2.96 8.99 5.69
C PHE A 89 -4.00 8.44 4.72
N GLN A 90 -3.75 8.67 3.44
CA GLN A 90 -4.43 8.01 2.33
C GLN A 90 -3.39 7.42 1.38
N GLN A 91 -3.67 6.24 0.85
CA GLN A 91 -2.80 5.57 -0.09
C GLN A 91 -3.61 4.87 -1.18
N THR A 92 -3.10 4.88 -2.40
CA THR A 92 -3.73 4.22 -3.54
C THR A 92 -2.72 3.33 -4.23
N PHE A 93 -3.13 2.10 -4.53
CA PHE A 93 -2.36 1.11 -5.25
C PHE A 93 -3.08 0.69 -6.53
N LEU A 94 -2.32 0.53 -7.62
CA LEU A 94 -2.78 -0.19 -8.80
C LEU A 94 -2.03 -1.51 -8.89
N LEU A 95 -2.78 -2.60 -8.82
CA LEU A 95 -2.26 -3.97 -8.87
C LEU A 95 -2.49 -4.56 -10.24
N LYS A 96 -1.48 -5.21 -10.79
CA LYS A 96 -1.56 -5.92 -12.07
C LYS A 96 -1.08 -7.35 -11.88
N ASN A 97 -1.78 -8.30 -12.50
CA ASN A 97 -1.28 -9.66 -12.58
C ASN A 97 -0.22 -9.76 -13.68
N ILE A 98 1.01 -10.14 -13.32
CA ILE A 98 2.13 -10.37 -14.23
C ILE A 98 2.63 -11.79 -13.96
N GLN A 99 2.54 -12.66 -14.98
CA GLN A 99 3.00 -14.05 -14.90
C GLN A 99 2.41 -14.84 -13.70
N GLY A 100 1.16 -14.56 -13.33
CA GLY A 100 0.47 -15.23 -12.23
C GLY A 100 0.65 -14.57 -10.86
N ALA A 101 1.52 -13.56 -10.73
CA ALA A 101 1.72 -12.82 -9.49
C ALA A 101 1.05 -11.43 -9.56
N TRP A 102 0.38 -11.03 -8.48
CA TRP A 102 -0.15 -9.67 -8.34
C TRP A 102 0.93 -8.74 -7.80
N VAL A 103 1.29 -7.74 -8.58
CA VAL A 103 2.33 -6.76 -8.24
C VAL A 103 1.78 -5.34 -8.34
N CYS A 104 2.35 -4.44 -7.54
CA CYS A 104 2.03 -3.02 -7.57
C CYS A 104 2.77 -2.33 -8.72
N THR A 105 2.03 -1.68 -9.62
CA THR A 105 2.58 -0.90 -10.74
C THR A 105 2.58 0.59 -10.46
N ASN A 106 1.61 1.06 -9.69
CA ASN A 106 1.45 2.46 -9.31
C ASN A 106 1.08 2.57 -7.84
N GLU A 107 1.68 3.55 -7.19
CA GLU A 107 1.44 3.86 -5.79
C GLU A 107 1.41 5.38 -5.61
N VAL A 108 0.44 5.86 -4.86
CA VAL A 108 0.36 7.25 -4.40
C VAL A 108 0.10 7.25 -2.91
N PHE A 109 0.97 7.89 -2.14
CA PHE A 109 0.83 8.06 -0.70
C PHE A 109 0.71 9.54 -0.35
N ARG A 110 -0.14 9.86 0.61
CA ARG A 110 -0.29 11.23 1.14
C ARG A 110 -0.66 11.20 2.62
N LEU A 111 0.08 11.93 3.43
CA LEU A 111 -0.32 12.24 4.81
C LEU A 111 -1.51 13.19 4.82
N ALA A 112 -2.48 12.91 5.68
CA ALA A 112 -3.61 13.79 5.95
C ALA A 112 -3.16 14.91 6.90
N LEU A 113 -2.41 15.87 6.36
CA LEU A 113 -2.07 17.09 7.04
C LEU A 113 -3.26 18.05 6.90
N HIS A 114 -3.90 18.39 8.01
CA HIS A 114 -4.79 19.54 8.05
C HIS A 114 -3.90 20.78 8.07
N ASN A 115 -4.17 21.77 7.20
CA ASN A 115 -3.41 23.02 7.16
C ASN A 115 -3.24 23.58 8.58
N VAL A 116 -1.99 23.80 8.98
CA VAL A 116 -1.63 24.68 10.09
C VAL A 116 -1.78 26.13 9.62
#